data_AF-A0A6D1A9H9-F1
#
_entry.id   AF-A0A6D1A9H9-F1
#
_cell.length_a   1.000
_cell.length_b   1.000
_cell.length_c   1.000
_cell.angle_alpha   90.00
_cell.angle_beta   90.00
_cell.angle_gamma   90.00
#
_symmetry.space_group_name_H-M   'P 1'
#
loop_
_entity.id
_entity.type
_entity.pdbx_description
1 polymer ?
#
loop_
_entity_poly.entity_id
_entity_poly.type
_entity_poly.pdbx_seq_one_letter_code
_entity_poly.pdbx_strand_id
1 'polypeptide(L)' 'GDDIVQAETPGLRQLMDEYEKTLSSIIGVQQVPEEETHRYGIIDPLTSEGRRYQVKNFVEKPPKGTAPSNLAILGR' A
#
# COMPACT_ATOMS: atom_id res chain seq x y z
N GLY A 1 -11.22 13.44 2.15
CA GLY A 1 -10.37 12.30 2.47
C GLY A 1 -11.18 11.48 3.42
N ASP A 2 -11.54 10.28 2.99
CA ASP A 2 -12.34 9.35 3.78
C ASP A 2 -11.44 8.51 4.71
N ASP A 3 -10.14 8.50 4.44
CA ASP A 3 -9.10 7.84 5.24
C ASP A 3 -8.45 8.80 6.26
N ILE A 4 -8.45 8.42 7.54
CA ILE A 4 -7.76 9.12 8.62
C ILE A 4 -6.56 8.29 9.07
N VAL A 5 -5.35 8.81 8.90
CA VAL A 5 -4.10 8.19 9.35
C VAL A 5 -3.59 8.91 10.60
N GLN A 6 -3.71 8.29 11.76
CA GLN A 6 -3.22 8.83 13.03
C GLN A 6 -1.87 8.18 13.39
N ALA A 7 -0.83 9.00 13.49
CA ALA A 7 0.52 8.58 13.89
C ALA A 7 1.28 9.79 14.47
N GLU A 8 2.30 9.54 15.31
CA GLU A 8 3.17 10.60 15.84
C GLU A 8 3.87 11.37 14.72
N THR A 9 4.42 10.65 13.74
CA THR A 9 4.90 11.23 12.48
C THR A 9 3.77 11.18 11.46
N PRO A 10 3.32 12.31 10.87
CA PRO A 10 2.25 12.33 9.89
C PRO A 10 2.50 11.34 8.75
N GLY A 11 1.46 10.61 8.32
CA GLY A 11 1.60 9.59 7.27
C GLY A 11 2.23 10.14 5.98
N LEU A 12 1.81 11.33 5.55
CA LEU A 12 2.41 12.02 4.40
C LEU A 12 3.90 12.30 4.58
N ARG A 13 4.33 12.68 5.79
CA ARG A 13 5.75 12.93 6.08
C ARG A 13 6.58 11.66 5.92
N GLN A 14 6.07 10.52 6.38
CA GLN A 14 6.73 9.23 6.20
C GLN A 14 6.90 8.88 4.72
N LEU A 15 5.89 9.15 3.87
CA LEU A 15 5.99 8.92 2.42
C LEU A 15 7.02 9.85 1.77
N MET A 16 7.06 11.13 2.18
CA MET A 16 8.05 12.09 1.68
C MET A 16 9.48 11.68 2.05
N ASP A 17 9.71 11.23 3.29
CA ASP A 17 11.03 10.79 3.75
C ASP A 17 11.53 9.55 2.96
N GLU A 18 10.63 8.66 2.53
CA GLU A 18 10.98 7.53 1.65
C GLU A 18 11.17 7.95 0.19
N TYR A 19 10.43 8.96 -0.28
CA TYR A 19 10.66 9.56 -1.60
C TYR A 19 12.06 10.17 -1.67
N GLU A 20 12.51 10.91 -0.66
CA GLU A 20 13.85 11.51 -0.64
C GLU A 20 14.99 10.48 -0.73
N LYS A 21 14.78 9.26 -0.22
CA LYS A 21 15.78 8.18 -0.26
C LYS A 21 15.79 7.42 -1.59
N THR A 22 14.64 7.28 -2.23
CA THR A 22 14.46 6.41 -3.41
C THR A 22 14.33 7.19 -4.72
N LEU A 23 14.00 8.49 -4.64
CA LEU A 23 13.66 9.38 -5.74
C LEU A 23 12.63 8.78 -6.71
N SER A 24 11.72 7.95 -6.18
CA SER A 24 10.76 7.15 -6.93
C SER A 24 9.36 7.32 -6.36
N SER A 25 8.32 7.03 -7.13
CA SER A 25 6.93 7.11 -6.65
C SER A 25 6.70 6.22 -5.43
N ILE A 26 6.20 6.80 -4.34
CA ILE A 26 5.87 6.10 -3.09
C ILE A 26 4.36 6.11 -2.88
N ILE A 27 3.81 4.95 -2.50
CA ILE A 27 2.40 4.77 -2.21
C ILE A 27 2.27 4.18 -0.81
N GLY A 28 1.35 4.74 -0.01
CA GLY A 28 0.98 4.18 1.29
C GLY A 28 0.15 2.92 1.10
N VAL A 29 0.51 1.85 1.79
CA VAL A 29 -0.28 0.61 1.85
C VAL A 29 -0.53 0.20 3.29
N GLN A 30 -1.63 -0.50 3.53
CA GLN A 30 -1.93 -1.15 4.79
C GLN A 30 -2.23 -2.62 4.57
N GLN A 31 -1.89 -3.45 5.56
CA GLN A 31 -2.29 -4.85 5.53
C GLN A 31 -3.77 -4.95 5.93
N VAL A 32 -4.56 -5.66 5.13
CA VAL A 32 -5.99 -5.93 5.42
C VAL A 32 -6.23 -7.44 5.53
N PRO A 33 -7.31 -7.89 6.19
CA PRO A 33 -7.73 -9.28 6.12
C PRO A 33 -7.95 -9.73 4.67
N GLU A 34 -7.60 -10.97 4.33
CA GLU A 34 -7.74 -11.49 2.96
C GLU A 34 -9.17 -11.40 2.43
N GLU A 35 -10.16 -11.57 3.33
CA GLU A 35 -11.57 -11.44 3.02
C GLU A 35 -11.97 -10.03 2.59
N GLU A 36 -11.21 -9.00 2.93
CA GLU A 36 -11.48 -7.60 2.58
C GLU A 36 -10.75 -7.15 1.32
N THR A 37 -9.80 -7.92 0.80
CA THR A 37 -8.95 -7.54 -0.35
C THR A 37 -9.76 -7.13 -1.58
N HIS A 38 -10.89 -7.77 -1.84
CA HIS A 38 -11.80 -7.47 -2.94
C HIS A 38 -12.46 -6.07 -2.88
N ARG A 39 -12.31 -5.33 -1.77
CA ARG A 39 -12.85 -3.97 -1.59
C ARG A 39 -11.87 -2.87 -2.00
N TYR A 40 -10.59 -3.20 -2.17
CA TYR A 40 -9.50 -2.25 -2.34
C TYR A 40 -8.68 -2.50 -3.61
N GLY A 41 -7.86 -1.52 -3.99
CA GLY A 41 -6.71 -1.75 -4.86
C GLY A 41 -5.62 -2.47 -4.08
N ILE A 42 -5.14 -3.60 -4.61
CA ILE A 42 -4.13 -4.46 -3.99
C ILE A 42 -2.85 -4.42 -4.82
N ILE A 43 -1.70 -4.29 -4.15
CA ILE A 43 -0.41 -4.34 -4.84
C ILE A 43 0.07 -5.79 -5.04
N ASP A 44 0.75 -6.04 -6.16
CA ASP A 44 1.56 -7.24 -6.41
C ASP A 44 3.03 -6.92 -6.09
N PRO A 45 3.56 -7.32 -4.92
CA PRO A 45 4.93 -7.00 -4.52
C PRO A 45 5.94 -7.92 -5.22
N LEU A 46 7.05 -7.35 -5.71
CA LEU A 46 8.16 -8.09 -6.32
C LEU A 46 9.23 -8.47 -5.28
N THR A 47 9.68 -7.48 -4.50
CA THR A 47 10.69 -7.62 -3.46
C THR A 47 10.30 -6.78 -2.26
N SER A 48 10.84 -7.10 -1.09
CA SER A 48 10.64 -6.33 0.13
C SER A 48 11.96 -6.05 0.83
N GLU A 49 12.06 -4.85 1.40
CA GLU A 49 13.18 -4.43 2.24
C GLU A 49 12.61 -3.75 3.49
N GLY A 50 12.53 -4.50 4.60
CA GLY A 50 11.86 -4.04 5.81
C GLY A 50 10.39 -3.71 5.55
N ARG A 51 10.02 -2.44 5.62
CA ARG A 51 8.65 -1.94 5.37
C ARG A 51 8.42 -1.39 3.96
N ARG A 52 9.44 -1.43 3.09
CA ARG A 52 9.32 -1.03 1.68
C ARG A 52 9.06 -2.24 0.80
N TYR A 53 8.19 -2.06 -0.19
CA TYR A 53 7.88 -3.07 -1.20
C TYR A 53 8.10 -2.49 -2.59
N GLN A 54 8.86 -3.19 -3.42
CA GLN A 54 8.91 -2.86 -4.84
C GLN A 54 7.65 -3.39 -5.50
N VAL A 55 6.86 -2.51 -6.12
CA VAL A 55 5.59 -2.89 -6.74
C VAL A 55 5.82 -3.37 -8.17
N LYS A 56 5.33 -4.58 -8.49
CA LYS A 56 5.31 -5.12 -9.84
C LYS A 56 4.06 -4.66 -10.59
N ASN A 57 2.90 -4.73 -9.95
CA ASN A 57 1.62 -4.38 -10.55
C ASN A 57 0.57 -3.97 -9.49
N PHE A 58 -0.54 -3.40 -9.95
CA PHE A 58 -1.70 -3.04 -9.14
C PHE A 58 -2.94 -3.78 -9.66
N VAL A 59 -3.76 -4.31 -8.75
CA VAL A 59 -5.01 -5.00 -9.07
C VAL A 59 -6.15 -4.33 -8.32
N GLU A 60 -7.05 -3.67 -9.04
CA GLU A 60 -8.22 -3.02 -8.44
C GLU A 60 -9.31 -4.05 -8.14
N LYS A 61 -9.71 -4.17 -6.87
CA LYS A 61 -10.83 -5.00 -6.40
C LYS A 61 -10.77 -6.42 -6.96
N PRO A 62 -9.69 -7.18 -6.65
CA PRO A 62 -9.55 -8.55 -7.13
C PRO A 62 -10.74 -9.41 -6.69
N PRO A 63 -11.16 -10.38 -7.50
CA PRO A 63 -12.06 -11.42 -7.03
C PRO A 63 -11.57 -12.07 -5.73
N LYS A 64 -12.51 -12.52 -4.89
CA LYS A 64 -12.18 -13.18 -3.62
C LYS A 64 -11.26 -14.38 -3.88
N GLY A 65 -10.15 -14.45 -3.15
CA GLY A 65 -9.15 -15.53 -3.29
C GLY A 65 -8.18 -15.38 -4.46
N THR A 66 -8.25 -14.30 -5.24
CA THR A 66 -7.31 -14.06 -6.36
C THR A 66 -6.42 -12.84 -6.15
N ALA A 67 -6.46 -12.23 -4.96
CA ALA A 67 -5.63 -11.08 -4.64
C ALA A 67 -4.14 -11.49 -4.63
N PRO A 68 -3.24 -10.72 -5.27
CA PRO A 68 -1.82 -11.08 -5.32
C PRO A 68 -1.11 -10.89 -3.97
N SER A 69 -1.69 -10.11 -3.07
CA SER A 69 -1.25 -9.93 -1.68
C SER A 69 -2.43 -9.46 -0.81
N ASN A 70 -2.16 -9.17 0.45
CA ASN A 70 -3.10 -8.51 1.35
C ASN A 70 -2.72 -7.05 1.66
N LEU A 71 -1.89 -6.43 0.80
CA LEU A 71 -1.45 -5.05 0.92
C LEU A 71 -2.37 -4.13 0.11
N ALA A 72 -3.27 -3.45 0.81
CA ALA A 72 -4.25 -2.53 0.24
C ALA A 72 -3.68 -1.11 0.12
N ILE A 73 -3.94 -0.47 -1.00
CA ILE A 73 -3.57 0.93 -1.27
C ILE A 73 -4.41 1.85 -0.39
N LEU A 74 -3.75 2.79 0.29
CA LEU A 74 -4.37 3.88 1.04
C LEU A 74 -4.61 5.08 0.13
N GLY A 75 -5.75 5.77 0.23
CA GLY A 75 -5.93 7.08 -0.39
C GLY A 75 -7.14 7.21 -1.31
N ARG A 76 -8.32 7.40 -0.72
CA ARG A 76 -9.39 8.24 -1.29
C ARG A 76 -9.68 9.49 -0.45
#